data_AF-A0A7S1Q1V0-F1
#
_entry.id   AF-A0A7S1Q1V0-F1
#
_cell.length_a   1.000
_cell.length_b   1.000
_cell.length_c   1.000
_cell.angle_alpha   90.00
_cell.angle_beta   90.00
_cell.angle_gamma   90.00
#
_symmetry.space_group_name_H-M   'P 1'
#
loop_
_entity.id
_entity.type
_entity.pdbx_description
1 polymer ?
#
loop_
_entity_poly.entity_id
_entity_poly.type
_entity_poly.pdbx_seq_one_letter_code
_entity_poly.pdbx_strand_id
1 'polypeptide(L)'
;DGHKLEPWLAAEAQQARMAALGLDEPRAAAFTSGHEFVSLGCFCGVARSLQALGLKRHAYPFDWVRCPAEGLVHCLDSRFEDFLTFTASCQPPYVKQKVFTTSRWGGSFWHHDPMAPGTADVFLRRAERFLGLREVPPTQARVFVWAINSTREILAVPRLFEALQRTLPAARIRLLVLVDLQRSHGPVCLAGGSSNSVLFYLMPEDLFAPARGQQQPQQPQQQPQQQQSSPGWTMQRHAEAYAEAVAYAAKYWAGLEGALEVLRVVPNLASLAVICGQWDGGSPSNELFYPRPLMGPRLHIKA
;
A
#
# COMPACT_ATOMS: atom_id res chain seq x y z
N ASP A 1 -20.69 0.80 4.12
CA ASP A 1 -20.79 0.11 2.82
C ASP A 1 -21.49 -1.22 3.01
N GLY A 2 -22.71 -1.37 2.50
CA GLY A 2 -23.56 -2.56 2.62
C GLY A 2 -23.06 -3.77 1.81
N HIS A 3 -21.75 -3.97 1.69
CA HIS A 3 -21.20 -5.17 1.10
C HIS A 3 -21.29 -6.31 2.10
N LYS A 4 -21.81 -7.45 1.64
CA LYS A 4 -21.76 -8.72 2.37
C LYS A 4 -20.32 -8.91 2.85
N LEU A 5 -20.13 -9.03 4.17
CA LEU A 5 -18.79 -9.19 4.73
C LEU A 5 -18.14 -10.41 4.07
N GLU A 6 -17.00 -10.20 3.41
CA GLU A 6 -16.31 -11.30 2.77
C GLU A 6 -15.84 -12.29 3.87
N PRO A 7 -16.07 -13.60 3.75
CA PRO A 7 -15.78 -14.55 4.83
C PRO A 7 -14.32 -14.51 5.33
N TRP A 8 -13.37 -14.23 4.44
CA TRP A 8 -11.94 -14.14 4.77
C TRP A 8 -11.55 -12.89 5.59
N LEU A 9 -12.50 -11.95 5.75
CA LEU A 9 -12.41 -10.76 6.59
C LEU A 9 -13.22 -10.89 7.89
N ALA A 10 -13.87 -12.02 8.16
CA ALA A 10 -14.57 -12.26 9.43
C ALA A 10 -13.60 -12.29 10.62
N ALA A 11 -14.10 -11.99 11.82
CA ALA A 11 -13.26 -11.89 13.03
C ALA A 11 -12.51 -13.20 13.32
N GLU A 12 -13.15 -14.35 13.11
CA GLU A 12 -12.56 -15.67 13.29
C GLU A 12 -11.41 -15.90 12.29
N ALA A 13 -11.58 -15.50 11.03
CA ALA A 13 -10.54 -15.57 10.01
C ALA A 13 -9.37 -14.63 10.32
N GLN A 14 -9.65 -13.44 10.86
CA GLN A 14 -8.61 -12.50 11.31
C GLN A 14 -7.79 -13.11 12.46
N GLN A 15 -8.44 -13.64 13.49
CA GLN A 15 -7.77 -14.28 14.63
C GLN A 15 -6.90 -15.46 14.20
N ALA A 16 -7.44 -16.37 13.38
CA ALA A 16 -6.69 -17.50 12.85
C ALA A 16 -5.46 -17.05 12.05
N ARG A 17 -5.59 -16.00 11.24
CA ARG A 17 -4.48 -15.43 10.45
C ARG A 17 -3.43 -14.77 11.34
N MET A 18 -3.84 -14.00 12.35
CA MET A 18 -2.92 -13.40 13.32
C MET A 18 -2.09 -14.46 14.04
N ALA A 19 -2.73 -15.54 14.52
CA ALA A 19 -2.06 -16.66 15.16
C ALA A 19 -1.08 -17.37 14.21
N ALA A 20 -1.52 -17.70 12.99
CA ALA A 20 -0.67 -18.34 11.98
C ALA A 20 0.57 -17.51 11.61
N LEU A 21 0.47 -16.17 11.71
CA LEU A 21 1.57 -15.25 11.42
C LEU A 21 2.40 -14.88 12.67
N GLY A 22 2.03 -15.37 13.85
CA GLY A 22 2.71 -15.12 15.13
C GLY A 22 2.51 -13.69 15.66
N LEU A 23 1.32 -13.10 15.43
CA LEU A 23 0.94 -11.79 15.97
C LEU A 23 0.23 -11.87 17.32
N ASP A 24 -0.16 -13.06 17.76
CA ASP A 24 -0.68 -13.36 19.09
C ASP A 24 0.43 -13.56 20.15
N GLU A 25 1.67 -13.81 19.70
CA GLU A 25 2.86 -13.85 20.55
C GLU A 25 2.99 -12.56 21.40
N PRO A 26 3.30 -12.63 22.71
CA PRO A 26 3.13 -11.50 23.63
C PRO A 26 3.79 -10.19 23.18
N ARG A 27 5.01 -10.26 22.64
CA ARG A 27 5.75 -9.07 22.17
C ARG A 27 5.13 -8.48 20.90
N ALA A 28 4.70 -9.32 19.95
CA ALA A 28 4.05 -8.89 18.72
C ALA A 28 2.62 -8.35 19.00
N ALA A 29 1.89 -8.98 19.92
CA ALA A 29 0.58 -8.53 20.37
C ALA A 29 0.68 -7.17 21.10
N ALA A 30 1.65 -7.01 22.00
CA ALA A 30 1.92 -5.73 22.66
C ALA A 30 2.31 -4.64 21.65
N PHE A 31 3.13 -4.99 20.65
CA PHE A 31 3.47 -4.06 19.57
C PHE A 31 2.22 -3.65 18.78
N THR A 32 1.46 -4.60 18.26
CA THR A 32 0.30 -4.30 17.40
C THR A 32 -0.82 -3.58 18.13
N SER A 33 -1.06 -3.89 19.41
CA SER A 33 -2.01 -3.16 20.24
C SER A 33 -1.57 -1.72 20.53
N GLY A 34 -0.27 -1.51 20.75
CA GLY A 34 0.32 -0.20 21.04
C GLY A 34 0.53 0.73 19.85
N HIS A 35 0.21 0.29 18.61
CA HIS A 35 0.39 1.10 17.39
C HIS A 35 -0.91 1.23 16.59
N GLU A 36 -1.08 2.38 15.94
CA GLU A 36 -2.11 2.57 14.92
C GLU A 36 -1.54 2.22 13.55
N PHE A 37 -2.22 1.36 12.80
CA PHE A 37 -1.82 0.97 11.45
C PHE A 37 -2.60 1.77 10.40
N VAL A 38 -1.88 2.45 9.51
CA VAL A 38 -2.45 3.39 8.56
C VAL A 38 -2.03 3.02 7.14
N SER A 39 -2.99 2.82 6.24
CA SER A 39 -2.72 2.69 4.81
C SER A 39 -2.36 4.05 4.21
N LEU A 40 -1.25 4.11 3.48
CA LEU A 40 -0.91 5.22 2.59
C LEU A 40 -1.39 4.98 1.15
N GLY A 41 -2.20 3.95 0.91
CA GLY A 41 -2.90 3.78 -0.36
C GLY A 41 -2.01 3.31 -1.51
N CYS A 42 -2.19 3.96 -2.66
CA CYS A 42 -1.80 3.56 -4.01
C CYS A 42 -2.54 2.32 -4.53
N PHE A 43 -2.76 1.34 -3.66
CA PHE A 43 -3.53 0.16 -3.97
C PHE A 43 -4.39 -0.25 -2.76
N CYS A 44 -5.67 -0.56 -3.01
CA CYS A 44 -6.63 -0.92 -1.96
C CYS A 44 -6.27 -2.21 -1.20
N GLY A 45 -5.39 -3.04 -1.77
CA GLY A 45 -4.84 -4.23 -1.11
C GLY A 45 -4.18 -3.92 0.24
N VAL A 46 -3.61 -2.72 0.44
CA VAL A 46 -3.03 -2.31 1.73
C VAL A 46 -4.10 -2.18 2.80
N ALA A 47 -5.19 -1.45 2.53
CA ALA A 47 -6.28 -1.33 3.49
C ALA A 47 -6.93 -2.70 3.75
N ARG A 48 -7.06 -3.53 2.72
CA ARG A 48 -7.59 -4.89 2.85
C ARG A 48 -6.70 -5.81 3.68
N SER A 49 -5.38 -5.74 3.56
CA SER A 49 -4.48 -6.54 4.39
C SER A 49 -4.56 -6.16 5.87
N LEU A 50 -4.67 -4.86 6.16
CA LEU A 50 -4.89 -4.39 7.53
C LEU A 50 -6.25 -4.86 8.08
N GLN A 51 -7.30 -4.92 7.26
CA GLN A 51 -8.58 -5.54 7.65
C GLN A 51 -8.44 -7.04 7.90
N ALA A 52 -7.71 -7.74 7.02
CA ALA A 52 -7.50 -9.19 7.12
C ALA A 52 -6.76 -9.60 8.40
N LEU A 53 -5.98 -8.68 9.00
CA LEU A 53 -5.30 -8.86 10.28
C LEU A 53 -6.08 -8.28 11.47
N GLY A 54 -7.26 -7.69 11.27
CA GLY A 54 -7.96 -6.96 12.34
C GLY A 54 -7.23 -5.71 12.85
N LEU A 55 -6.17 -5.26 12.16
CA LEU A 55 -5.36 -4.10 12.54
C LEU A 55 -5.95 -2.77 12.05
N LYS A 56 -6.89 -2.80 11.10
CA LYS A 56 -7.57 -1.60 10.59
C LYS A 56 -8.69 -1.14 11.51
N ARG A 57 -8.35 -0.34 12.53
CA ARG A 57 -9.32 0.22 13.50
C ARG A 57 -10.20 1.32 12.91
N HIS A 58 -9.65 2.07 11.96
CA HIS A 58 -10.29 3.25 11.40
C HIS A 58 -10.16 3.31 9.88
N ALA A 59 -10.98 4.14 9.24
CA ALA A 59 -10.81 4.51 7.83
C ALA A 59 -9.90 5.73 7.70
N TYR A 60 -9.03 5.72 6.70
CA TYR A 60 -8.07 6.79 6.41
C TYR A 60 -8.24 7.33 4.98
N PRO A 61 -7.74 8.54 4.69
CA PRO A 61 -7.96 9.17 3.39
C PRO A 61 -7.50 8.30 2.21
N PHE A 62 -6.37 7.59 2.38
CA PHE A 62 -5.73 6.87 1.28
C PHE A 62 -6.15 5.39 1.12
N ASP A 63 -7.05 4.87 1.98
CA ASP A 63 -7.40 3.44 1.98
C ASP A 63 -7.86 2.90 0.62
N TRP A 64 -8.51 3.75 -0.18
CA TRP A 64 -9.28 3.34 -1.37
C TRP A 64 -9.04 4.25 -2.58
N VAL A 65 -7.86 4.86 -2.65
CA VAL A 65 -7.48 5.78 -3.74
C VAL A 65 -6.18 5.30 -4.40
N ARG A 66 -5.97 5.70 -5.65
CA ARG A 66 -4.65 5.65 -6.27
C ARG A 66 -3.89 6.91 -5.86
N CYS A 67 -2.62 6.80 -5.51
CA CYS A 67 -1.79 7.94 -5.19
C CYS A 67 -0.32 7.69 -5.57
N PRO A 68 0.35 8.67 -6.20
CA PRO A 68 1.80 8.64 -6.35
C PRO A 68 2.48 9.08 -5.06
N ALA A 69 3.78 8.78 -4.91
CA ALA A 69 4.59 9.24 -3.79
C ALA A 69 4.52 10.77 -3.57
N GLU A 70 4.64 11.53 -4.66
CA GLU A 70 4.55 13.00 -4.64
C GLU A 70 3.19 13.50 -4.19
N GLY A 71 2.12 12.77 -4.55
CA GLY A 71 0.77 13.10 -4.13
C GLY A 71 0.57 12.93 -2.63
N LEU A 72 1.17 11.88 -2.04
CA LEU A 72 1.18 11.69 -0.59
C LEU A 72 1.88 12.85 0.10
N VAL A 73 3.10 13.19 -0.33
CA VAL A 73 3.86 14.32 0.23
C VAL A 73 3.08 15.62 0.12
N HIS A 74 2.51 15.90 -1.06
CA HIS A 74 1.67 17.08 -1.29
C HIS A 74 0.51 17.14 -0.29
N CYS A 75 -0.26 16.06 -0.14
CA CYS A 75 -1.40 16.04 0.79
C CYS A 75 -0.98 16.26 2.25
N LEU A 76 0.19 15.76 2.65
CA LEU A 76 0.73 15.96 3.99
C LEU A 76 1.15 17.42 4.20
N ASP A 77 1.89 17.98 3.25
CA ASP A 77 2.39 19.35 3.32
C ASP A 77 1.25 20.39 3.21
N SER A 78 0.22 20.12 2.39
CA SER A 78 -0.99 20.96 2.24
C SER A 78 -2.09 20.65 3.25
N ARG A 79 -1.85 19.70 4.17
CA ARG A 79 -2.85 19.24 5.16
C ARG A 79 -4.19 18.86 4.52
N PHE A 80 -4.14 18.19 3.37
CA PHE A 80 -5.29 17.68 2.61
C PHE A 80 -6.23 18.77 2.04
N GLU A 81 -5.81 20.03 1.95
CA GLU A 81 -6.63 21.17 1.48
C GLU A 81 -7.38 20.87 0.18
N ASP A 82 -6.69 20.30 -0.80
CA ASP A 82 -7.21 20.01 -2.14
C ASP A 82 -7.44 18.52 -2.40
N PHE A 83 -7.58 17.72 -1.33
CA PHE A 83 -7.68 16.26 -1.44
C PHE A 83 -8.85 15.82 -2.33
N LEU A 84 -10.03 16.45 -2.20
CA LEU A 84 -11.23 16.06 -2.95
C LEU A 84 -11.33 16.68 -4.36
N THR A 85 -10.27 17.35 -4.83
CA THR A 85 -10.24 17.89 -6.19
C THR A 85 -10.15 16.79 -7.25
N PHE A 86 -10.73 17.03 -8.41
CA PHE A 86 -10.60 16.21 -9.63
C PHE A 86 -10.97 17.08 -10.83
N THR A 87 -10.46 16.75 -12.02
CA THR A 87 -10.81 17.46 -13.26
C THR A 87 -11.59 16.62 -14.25
N ALA A 88 -11.54 15.29 -14.11
CA ALA A 88 -12.24 14.37 -14.99
C ALA A 88 -12.95 13.28 -14.20
N SER A 89 -13.95 12.68 -14.83
CA SER A 89 -14.61 11.49 -14.32
C SER A 89 -15.00 10.56 -15.47
N CYS A 90 -14.94 9.26 -15.22
CA CYS A 90 -15.28 8.24 -16.20
C CYS A 90 -15.89 7.02 -15.50
N GLN A 91 -16.48 6.11 -16.27
CA GLN A 91 -16.97 4.84 -15.76
C GLN A 91 -16.40 3.73 -16.65
N PRO A 92 -15.20 3.21 -16.34
CA PRO A 92 -14.60 2.13 -17.10
C PRO A 92 -15.52 0.89 -17.10
N PRO A 93 -15.58 0.11 -18.18
CA PRO A 93 -16.54 -1.00 -18.31
C PRO A 93 -16.40 -2.10 -17.24
N TYR A 94 -15.22 -2.22 -16.63
CA TYR A 94 -14.91 -3.17 -15.57
C TYR A 94 -15.14 -2.61 -14.14
N VAL A 95 -15.55 -1.34 -14.00
CA VAL A 95 -15.86 -0.72 -12.72
C VAL A 95 -17.34 -0.34 -12.69
N LYS A 96 -18.07 -0.85 -11.69
CA LYS A 96 -19.52 -0.64 -11.58
C LYS A 96 -19.92 0.81 -11.28
N GLN A 97 -19.01 1.60 -10.76
CA GLN A 97 -19.26 2.97 -10.29
C GLN A 97 -18.39 3.99 -11.03
N LYS A 98 -18.82 5.24 -10.95
CA LYS A 98 -18.08 6.39 -11.49
C LYS A 98 -16.75 6.55 -10.76
N VAL A 99 -15.70 6.82 -11.51
CA VAL A 99 -14.33 7.06 -11.07
C VAL A 99 -14.01 8.53 -11.31
N PHE A 100 -13.27 9.15 -10.40
CA PHE A 100 -12.88 10.56 -10.46
C PHE A 100 -11.36 10.65 -10.53
N THR A 101 -10.85 11.31 -11.57
CA THR A 101 -9.46 11.23 -11.99
C THR A 101 -8.80 12.61 -12.03
N THR A 102 -7.47 12.61 -12.03
CA THR A 102 -6.68 13.84 -12.19
C THR A 102 -6.96 14.85 -11.08
N SER A 103 -6.82 14.40 -9.83
CA SER A 103 -6.80 15.30 -8.68
C SER A 103 -5.58 16.22 -8.71
N ARG A 104 -5.64 17.34 -7.98
CA ARG A 104 -4.53 18.31 -7.91
C ARG A 104 -3.24 17.71 -7.32
N TRP A 105 -3.39 16.68 -6.49
CA TRP A 105 -2.29 15.90 -5.91
C TRP A 105 -1.87 14.69 -6.77
N GLY A 106 -2.41 14.54 -7.98
CA GLY A 106 -1.95 13.55 -8.96
C GLY A 106 -2.49 12.12 -8.79
N GLY A 107 -3.54 11.93 -7.99
CA GLY A 107 -4.21 10.63 -7.83
C GLY A 107 -5.66 10.61 -8.29
N SER A 108 -6.39 9.61 -7.82
CA SER A 108 -7.77 9.35 -8.26
C SER A 108 -8.61 8.54 -7.27
N PHE A 109 -9.93 8.73 -7.34
CA PHE A 109 -10.93 8.07 -6.52
C PHE A 109 -11.64 6.98 -7.30
N TRP A 110 -11.47 5.73 -6.87
CA TRP A 110 -12.05 4.54 -7.52
C TRP A 110 -13.23 3.95 -6.77
N HIS A 111 -13.38 4.33 -5.50
CA HIS A 111 -14.35 3.77 -4.56
C HIS A 111 -15.27 4.79 -3.91
N HIS A 112 -15.08 6.08 -4.20
CA HIS A 112 -15.84 7.17 -3.58
C HIS A 112 -16.21 8.18 -4.65
N ASP A 113 -17.38 8.80 -4.51
CA ASP A 113 -17.80 9.96 -5.28
C ASP A 113 -17.52 11.22 -4.44
N PRO A 114 -16.49 12.03 -4.77
CA PRO A 114 -16.16 13.26 -4.05
C PRO A 114 -17.30 14.28 -4.00
N MET A 115 -18.27 14.20 -4.93
CA MET A 115 -19.41 15.09 -5.04
C MET A 115 -20.66 14.57 -4.32
N ALA A 116 -20.67 13.32 -3.88
CA ALA A 116 -21.82 12.77 -3.16
C ALA A 116 -22.01 13.51 -1.80
N PRO A 117 -23.27 13.77 -1.38
CA PRO A 117 -23.55 14.43 -0.11
C PRO A 117 -22.88 13.72 1.06
N GLY A 118 -22.23 14.50 1.93
CA GLY A 118 -21.52 13.99 3.13
C GLY A 118 -20.13 13.40 2.86
N THR A 119 -19.72 13.19 1.60
CA THR A 119 -18.36 12.69 1.30
C THR A 119 -17.29 13.64 1.82
N ALA A 120 -17.50 14.95 1.70
CA ALA A 120 -16.59 15.97 2.23
C ALA A 120 -16.38 15.82 3.74
N ASP A 121 -17.45 15.69 4.53
CA ASP A 121 -17.37 15.53 5.99
C ASP A 121 -16.68 14.21 6.37
N VAL A 122 -16.96 13.14 5.62
CA VAL A 122 -16.31 11.84 5.83
C VAL A 122 -14.80 11.94 5.61
N PHE A 123 -14.35 12.55 4.52
CA PHE A 123 -12.91 12.68 4.24
C PHE A 123 -12.23 13.71 5.12
N LEU A 124 -12.90 14.81 5.50
CA LEU A 124 -12.40 15.75 6.50
C LEU A 124 -12.12 15.03 7.81
N ARG A 125 -13.08 14.24 8.31
CA ARG A 125 -12.89 13.42 9.52
C ARG A 125 -11.73 12.44 9.38
N ARG A 126 -11.57 11.78 8.22
CA ARG A 126 -10.46 10.85 7.96
C ARG A 126 -9.11 11.58 7.95
N ALA A 127 -9.03 12.77 7.35
CA ALA A 127 -7.83 13.61 7.30
C ALA A 127 -7.47 14.13 8.69
N GLU A 128 -8.43 14.67 9.44
CA GLU A 128 -8.19 15.13 10.81
C GLU A 128 -7.73 13.99 11.72
N ARG A 129 -8.30 12.79 11.61
CA ARG A 129 -7.79 11.60 12.31
C ARG A 129 -6.35 11.28 11.93
N PHE A 130 -6.05 11.29 10.62
CA PHE A 130 -4.69 11.07 10.12
C PHE A 130 -3.70 12.05 10.77
N LEU A 131 -4.07 13.33 10.84
CA LEU A 131 -3.29 14.42 11.44
C LEU A 131 -3.26 14.42 12.97
N GLY A 132 -3.91 13.45 13.63
CA GLY A 132 -3.93 13.37 15.08
C GLY A 132 -4.92 14.31 15.77
N LEU A 133 -5.92 14.83 15.06
CA LEU A 133 -6.86 15.86 15.53
C LEU A 133 -8.23 15.30 15.94
N ARG A 134 -8.42 13.98 15.92
CA ARG A 134 -9.67 13.30 16.30
C ARG A 134 -9.42 12.02 17.10
N GLU A 135 -9.93 10.87 16.65
CA GLU A 135 -10.02 9.64 17.45
C GLU A 135 -8.65 9.06 17.80
N VAL A 136 -7.63 9.40 17.03
CA VAL A 136 -6.25 8.97 17.25
C VAL A 136 -5.44 10.20 17.65
N PRO A 137 -4.85 10.24 18.86
CA PRO A 137 -4.10 11.41 19.31
C PRO A 137 -2.79 11.60 18.54
N PRO A 138 -2.20 12.80 18.51
CA PRO A 138 -0.99 13.05 17.74
C PRO A 138 0.23 12.30 18.30
N THR A 139 0.22 11.92 19.59
CA THR A 139 1.27 11.14 20.26
C THR A 139 1.19 9.64 20.01
N GLN A 140 0.07 9.13 19.48
CA GLN A 140 -0.08 7.70 19.21
C GLN A 140 1.00 7.22 18.23
N ALA A 141 1.73 6.18 18.60
CA ALA A 141 2.71 5.56 17.71
C ALA A 141 2.00 4.95 16.50
N ARG A 142 2.59 5.11 15.31
CA ARG A 142 1.96 4.76 14.02
C ARG A 142 2.88 3.91 13.17
N VAL A 143 2.28 2.91 12.52
CA VAL A 143 2.87 2.14 11.44
C VAL A 143 2.13 2.51 10.16
N PHE A 144 2.82 3.20 9.26
CA PHE A 144 2.32 3.45 7.91
C PHE A 144 2.69 2.30 7.00
N VAL A 145 1.75 1.86 6.17
CA VAL A 145 1.98 0.82 5.17
C VAL A 145 1.71 1.41 3.80
N TRP A 146 2.67 1.31 2.89
CA TRP A 146 2.61 1.92 1.57
C TRP A 146 3.00 0.91 0.49
N ALA A 147 2.09 0.63 -0.43
CA ALA A 147 2.43 -0.03 -1.68
C ALA A 147 2.89 1.03 -2.68
N ILE A 148 4.15 0.98 -3.12
CA ILE A 148 4.64 1.96 -4.09
C ILE A 148 3.98 1.74 -5.44
N ASN A 149 3.84 2.79 -6.24
CA ASN A 149 3.25 2.69 -7.58
C ASN A 149 4.23 2.16 -8.63
N SER A 150 5.53 2.31 -8.41
CA SER A 150 6.57 1.85 -9.32
C SER A 150 7.88 1.71 -8.57
N THR A 151 8.81 0.93 -9.12
CA THR A 151 10.19 0.87 -8.59
C THR A 151 10.91 2.22 -8.47
N ARG A 152 10.52 3.23 -9.26
CA ARG A 152 11.13 4.57 -9.20
C ARG A 152 10.82 5.27 -7.87
N GLU A 153 9.69 4.95 -7.25
CA GLU A 153 9.26 5.57 -5.99
C GLU A 153 10.06 5.08 -4.77
N ILE A 154 10.92 4.06 -4.90
CA ILE A 154 11.87 3.67 -3.84
C ILE A 154 12.72 4.89 -3.42
N LEU A 155 13.11 5.73 -4.37
CA LEU A 155 13.91 6.93 -4.10
C LEU A 155 13.11 8.05 -3.41
N ALA A 156 11.78 8.00 -3.44
CA ALA A 156 10.91 8.97 -2.79
C ALA A 156 10.66 8.65 -1.30
N VAL A 157 11.05 7.46 -0.84
CA VAL A 157 10.80 6.99 0.54
C VAL A 157 11.34 7.95 1.61
N PRO A 158 12.59 8.49 1.53
CA PRO A 158 13.08 9.43 2.54
C PRO A 158 12.20 10.68 2.65
N ARG A 159 11.85 11.27 1.51
CA ARG A 159 11.03 12.49 1.47
C ARG A 159 9.63 12.25 2.03
N LEU A 160 9.01 11.11 1.71
CA LEU A 160 7.73 10.73 2.30
C LEU A 160 7.84 10.51 3.81
N PHE A 161 8.88 9.80 4.26
CA PHE A 161 9.10 9.53 5.68
C PHE A 161 9.32 10.82 6.48
N GLU A 162 10.12 11.75 5.96
CA GLU A 162 10.30 13.08 6.54
C GLU A 162 8.99 13.88 6.57
N ALA A 163 8.17 13.82 5.51
CA ALA A 163 6.86 14.47 5.49
C ALA A 163 5.96 13.93 6.61
N LEU A 164 5.88 12.61 6.80
CA LEU A 164 5.13 12.00 7.90
C LEU A 164 5.64 12.47 9.26
N GLN A 165 6.96 12.54 9.46
CA GLN A 165 7.58 13.03 10.70
C GLN A 165 7.27 14.51 10.97
N ARG A 166 7.29 15.37 9.95
CA ARG A 166 6.87 16.77 10.08
C ARG A 166 5.40 16.90 10.40
N THR A 167 4.54 16.07 9.80
CA THR A 167 3.10 16.08 10.05
C THR A 167 2.75 15.62 11.47
N LEU A 168 3.50 14.65 12.02
CA LEU A 168 3.23 14.03 13.32
C LEU A 168 4.49 13.99 14.19
N PRO A 169 5.04 15.16 14.59
CA PRO A 169 6.35 15.23 15.25
C PRO A 169 6.37 14.60 16.65
N ALA A 170 5.21 14.48 17.29
CA ALA A 170 5.06 13.86 18.61
C ALA A 170 4.85 12.33 18.54
N ALA A 171 4.66 11.76 17.35
CA ALA A 171 4.44 10.33 17.17
C ALA A 171 5.75 9.58 16.94
N ARG A 172 5.85 8.37 17.49
CA ARG A 172 6.82 7.40 16.98
C ARG A 172 6.31 6.82 15.66
N ILE A 173 6.98 7.14 14.56
CA ILE A 173 6.59 6.73 13.22
C ILE A 173 7.45 5.58 12.73
N ARG A 174 6.80 4.59 12.11
CA ARG A 174 7.45 3.56 11.29
C ARG A 174 6.76 3.44 9.94
N LEU A 175 7.51 3.02 8.93
CA LEU A 175 7.03 2.90 7.56
C LEU A 175 7.41 1.53 6.99
N LEU A 176 6.40 0.78 6.56
CA LEU A 176 6.55 -0.43 5.75
C LEU A 176 6.27 -0.08 4.29
N VAL A 177 7.25 -0.33 3.42
CA VAL A 177 7.18 -0.09 1.98
C VAL A 177 7.07 -1.43 1.26
N LEU A 178 5.94 -1.67 0.59
CA LEU A 178 5.69 -2.87 -0.19
C LEU A 178 6.11 -2.61 -1.64
N VAL A 179 6.95 -3.50 -2.17
CA VAL A 179 7.51 -3.40 -3.52
C VAL A 179 7.03 -4.60 -4.33
N ASP A 180 6.02 -4.38 -5.18
CA ASP A 180 5.42 -5.44 -5.99
C ASP A 180 6.31 -5.97 -7.11
N LEU A 181 5.91 -7.09 -7.71
CA LEU A 181 6.47 -7.63 -8.94
C LEU A 181 7.98 -7.92 -8.88
N GLN A 182 8.42 -8.61 -7.82
CA GLN A 182 9.82 -8.94 -7.58
C GLN A 182 10.11 -10.43 -7.78
N ARG A 183 11.28 -10.74 -8.33
CA ARG A 183 11.75 -12.14 -8.48
C ARG A 183 12.20 -12.76 -7.16
N SER A 184 12.81 -11.94 -6.30
CA SER A 184 13.09 -12.29 -4.90
C SER A 184 12.03 -11.68 -4.00
N HIS A 185 11.57 -12.41 -3.00
CA HIS A 185 10.61 -11.92 -2.02
C HIS A 185 11.26 -11.79 -0.63
N GLY A 186 10.60 -11.03 0.24
CA GLY A 186 10.97 -10.94 1.64
C GLY A 186 11.51 -9.57 2.08
N PRO A 187 11.91 -9.49 3.35
CA PRO A 187 12.21 -8.22 4.01
C PRO A 187 13.60 -7.69 3.68
N VAL A 188 13.68 -6.37 3.53
CA VAL A 188 14.94 -5.66 3.28
C VAL A 188 15.00 -4.40 4.15
N CYS A 189 16.14 -4.12 4.77
CA CYS A 189 16.40 -2.84 5.41
C CYS A 189 17.69 -2.20 4.86
N LEU A 190 17.83 -0.90 5.13
CA LEU A 190 19.05 -0.17 4.81
C LEU A 190 20.08 -0.35 5.93
N ALA A 191 21.36 -0.38 5.59
CA ALA A 191 22.44 -0.32 6.57
C ALA A 191 22.46 1.05 7.27
N GLY A 192 22.93 1.07 8.51
CA GLY A 192 23.04 2.28 9.34
C GLY A 192 21.89 2.43 10.35
N GLY A 193 22.21 2.79 11.60
CA GLY A 193 21.28 2.68 12.75
C GLY A 193 20.01 3.53 12.68
N SER A 194 19.94 4.54 11.80
CA SER A 194 18.74 5.35 11.55
C SER A 194 17.65 4.59 10.75
N SER A 195 17.97 3.42 10.19
CA SER A 195 17.10 2.67 9.28
C SER A 195 16.02 1.82 9.96
N ASN A 196 16.07 1.63 11.28
CA ASN A 196 15.18 0.70 11.98
C ASN A 196 13.69 1.10 11.93
N SER A 197 13.37 2.33 11.49
CA SER A 197 11.99 2.80 11.35
C SER A 197 11.40 2.59 9.94
N VAL A 198 12.22 2.25 8.94
CA VAL A 198 11.77 2.01 7.57
C VAL A 198 12.15 0.59 7.16
N LEU A 199 11.14 -0.18 6.77
CA LEU A 199 11.32 -1.55 6.29
C LEU A 199 10.75 -1.67 4.89
N PHE A 200 11.46 -2.37 4.01
CA PHE A 200 10.97 -2.74 2.69
C PHE A 200 10.57 -4.20 2.69
N TYR A 201 9.54 -4.55 1.93
CA TYR A 201 9.16 -5.93 1.69
C TYR A 201 8.94 -6.15 0.21
N LEU A 202 9.74 -7.05 -0.38
CA LEU A 202 9.63 -7.40 -1.79
C LEU A 202 8.54 -8.45 -1.96
N MET A 203 7.54 -8.14 -2.78
CA MET A 203 6.42 -9.04 -3.05
C MET A 203 6.67 -9.82 -4.34
N PRO A 204 6.35 -11.12 -4.37
CA PRO A 204 6.68 -11.96 -5.50
C PRO A 204 5.85 -11.61 -6.76
N GLU A 205 6.46 -11.75 -7.93
CA GLU A 205 5.83 -11.46 -9.23
C GLU A 205 4.64 -12.36 -9.58
N ASP A 206 4.55 -13.53 -8.95
CA ASP A 206 3.48 -14.50 -9.19
C ASP A 206 2.14 -14.10 -8.54
N LEU A 207 2.10 -13.05 -7.72
CA LEU A 207 0.85 -12.47 -7.22
C LEU A 207 -0.02 -11.94 -8.35
N PHE A 208 0.58 -11.50 -9.45
CA PHE A 208 -0.11 -10.97 -10.64
C PHE A 208 -0.09 -11.95 -11.83
N ALA A 209 0.70 -13.03 -11.74
CA ALA A 209 0.76 -14.02 -12.80
C ALA A 209 -0.56 -14.79 -12.94
N PRO A 210 -0.93 -15.23 -14.17
CA PRO A 210 -2.05 -16.14 -14.36
C PRO A 210 -1.78 -17.42 -13.57
N ALA A 211 -2.80 -18.01 -12.97
CA ALA A 211 -2.67 -19.33 -12.36
C ALA A 211 -2.11 -20.30 -13.42
N ARG A 212 -0.86 -20.76 -13.23
CA ARG A 212 -0.20 -21.69 -14.15
C ARG A 212 -1.04 -22.96 -14.22
N GLY A 213 -1.70 -23.21 -15.35
CA GLY A 213 -2.50 -24.43 -15.57
C GLY A 213 -3.84 -24.23 -16.27
N GLN A 214 -4.34 -23.01 -16.41
CA GLN A 214 -5.54 -22.72 -17.22
C GLN A 214 -5.13 -22.11 -18.56
N GLN A 215 -4.74 -22.96 -19.53
CA GLN A 215 -4.70 -22.53 -20.92
C GLN A 215 -6.14 -22.28 -21.37
N GLN A 216 -6.56 -21.01 -21.42
CA GLN A 216 -7.78 -20.67 -22.12
C GLN A 216 -7.56 -20.88 -23.63
N PRO A 217 -8.50 -21.54 -24.33
CA PRO A 217 -8.43 -21.65 -25.78
C PRO A 217 -8.34 -20.26 -26.39
N GLN A 218 -7.37 -20.08 -27.30
CA GLN A 218 -7.14 -18.84 -28.03
C GLN A 218 -8.43 -18.41 -28.74
N GLN A 219 -9.14 -17.41 -28.21
CA GLN A 219 -10.22 -16.79 -28.96
C GLN A 219 -9.63 -15.79 -29.97
N PRO A 220 -10.13 -15.78 -31.22
CA PRO A 220 -9.62 -14.90 -32.26
C PRO A 220 -9.70 -13.42 -31.86
N GLN A 221 -8.59 -12.72 -32.14
CA GLN A 221 -8.30 -11.32 -31.85
C GLN A 221 -9.25 -10.34 -32.54
N GLN A 222 -10.36 -9.89 -31.93
CA GLN A 222 -11.15 -8.77 -32.48
C GLN A 222 -11.79 -7.81 -31.46
N GLN A 223 -11.31 -7.71 -30.22
CA GLN A 223 -11.73 -6.60 -29.35
C GLN A 223 -10.53 -5.90 -28.70
N PRO A 224 -10.55 -4.55 -28.60
CA PRO A 224 -9.49 -3.78 -27.95
C PRO A 224 -9.29 -4.32 -26.54
N GLN A 225 -8.04 -4.68 -26.25
CA GLN A 225 -7.54 -5.34 -25.04
C GLN A 225 -8.24 -4.82 -23.78
N GLN A 226 -9.32 -5.49 -23.38
CA GLN A 226 -9.85 -5.35 -22.04
C GLN A 226 -8.77 -5.89 -21.12
N GLN A 227 -8.29 -5.06 -20.19
CA GLN A 227 -7.42 -5.47 -19.08
C GLN A 227 -8.20 -6.46 -18.20
N GLN A 228 -8.30 -7.71 -18.65
CA GLN A 228 -8.85 -8.78 -17.85
C GLN A 228 -7.82 -9.10 -16.77
N SER A 229 -8.27 -8.97 -15.52
CA SER A 229 -7.51 -9.42 -14.36
C SER A 229 -7.04 -10.85 -14.62
N SER A 230 -5.75 -11.06 -14.45
CA SER A 230 -5.11 -12.37 -14.56
C SER A 230 -5.93 -13.44 -13.83
N PRO A 231 -6.29 -14.58 -14.45
CA PRO A 231 -7.27 -15.53 -13.90
C PRO A 231 -6.89 -16.15 -12.54
N GLY A 232 -5.66 -15.94 -12.05
CA GLY A 232 -5.21 -16.36 -10.71
C GLY A 232 -5.14 -15.24 -9.65
N TRP A 233 -5.43 -13.99 -10.02
CA TRP A 233 -5.42 -12.89 -9.07
C TRP A 233 -6.76 -12.78 -8.35
N THR A 234 -6.71 -12.70 -7.02
CA THR A 234 -7.87 -12.34 -6.19
C THR A 234 -7.43 -11.30 -5.17
N MET A 235 -8.39 -10.45 -4.75
CA MET A 235 -8.14 -9.48 -3.69
C MET A 235 -7.70 -10.17 -2.39
N GLN A 236 -8.30 -11.33 -2.07
CA GLN A 236 -7.94 -12.10 -0.87
C GLN A 236 -6.46 -12.55 -0.92
N ARG A 237 -6.03 -13.23 -1.99
CA ARG A 237 -4.64 -13.73 -2.11
C ARG A 237 -3.64 -12.59 -1.98
N HIS A 238 -3.94 -11.45 -2.59
CA HIS A 238 -3.07 -10.29 -2.53
C HIS A 238 -3.05 -9.65 -1.13
N ALA A 239 -4.20 -9.50 -0.48
CA ALA A 239 -4.30 -8.99 0.88
C ALA A 239 -3.60 -9.91 1.90
N GLU A 240 -3.64 -11.23 1.70
CA GLU A 240 -2.93 -12.20 2.53
C GLU A 240 -1.41 -12.06 2.39
N ALA A 241 -0.90 -11.91 1.17
CA ALA A 241 0.54 -11.67 0.95
C ALA A 241 1.00 -10.35 1.60
N TYR A 242 0.22 -9.27 1.47
CA TYR A 242 0.50 -8.02 2.18
C TYR A 242 0.39 -8.16 3.71
N ALA A 243 -0.53 -9.01 4.20
CA ALA A 243 -0.68 -9.27 5.62
C ALA A 243 0.56 -9.99 6.19
N GLU A 244 1.18 -10.91 5.45
CA GLU A 244 2.46 -11.52 5.82
C GLU A 244 3.56 -10.48 5.98
N ALA A 245 3.66 -9.52 5.04
CA ALA A 245 4.62 -8.43 5.12
C ALA A 245 4.38 -7.51 6.35
N VAL A 246 3.12 -7.16 6.62
CA VAL A 246 2.73 -6.37 7.80
C VAL A 246 3.06 -7.11 9.08
N ALA A 247 2.76 -8.42 9.14
CA ALA A 247 3.03 -9.24 10.30
C ALA A 247 4.54 -9.37 10.56
N TYR A 248 5.34 -9.58 9.51
CA TYR A 248 6.79 -9.58 9.62
C TYR A 248 7.32 -8.25 10.17
N ALA A 249 6.84 -7.11 9.65
CA ALA A 249 7.27 -5.80 10.12
C ALA A 249 6.95 -5.57 11.61
N ALA A 250 5.76 -5.98 12.05
CA ALA A 250 5.38 -5.92 13.46
C ALA A 250 6.31 -6.77 14.34
N LYS A 251 6.62 -8.00 13.93
CA LYS A 251 7.55 -8.88 14.65
C LYS A 251 8.98 -8.32 14.71
N TYR A 252 9.47 -7.80 13.59
CA TYR A 252 10.77 -7.13 13.50
C TYR A 252 10.87 -5.95 14.47
N TRP A 253 9.87 -5.06 14.46
CA TRP A 253 9.88 -3.88 15.34
C TRP A 253 9.52 -4.19 16.80
N ALA A 254 8.90 -5.34 17.07
CA ALA A 254 8.76 -5.89 18.41
C ALA A 254 10.07 -6.51 18.95
N GLY A 255 11.08 -6.69 18.08
CA GLY A 255 12.40 -7.23 18.43
C GLY A 255 12.41 -8.75 18.61
N LEU A 256 11.60 -9.49 17.86
CA LEU A 256 11.64 -10.95 17.84
C LEU A 256 12.85 -11.44 17.03
N GLU A 257 13.65 -12.32 17.61
CA GLU A 257 14.95 -12.75 17.05
C GLU A 257 14.82 -13.42 15.68
N GLY A 258 13.83 -14.31 15.50
CA GLY A 258 13.60 -14.98 14.21
C GLY A 258 13.25 -14.04 13.05
N ALA A 259 12.83 -12.80 13.32
CA ALA A 259 12.65 -11.82 12.26
C ALA A 259 14.00 -11.37 11.67
N LEU A 260 15.06 -11.27 12.48
CA LEU A 260 16.37 -10.78 12.03
C LEU A 260 17.09 -11.77 11.12
N GLU A 261 16.86 -13.07 11.27
CA GLU A 261 17.55 -14.13 10.53
C GLU A 261 17.30 -14.06 9.01
N VAL A 262 16.10 -13.63 8.61
CA VAL A 262 15.69 -13.52 7.20
C VAL A 262 15.84 -12.11 6.64
N LEU A 263 16.29 -11.15 7.46
CA LEU A 263 16.39 -9.75 7.06
C LEU A 263 17.60 -9.53 6.15
N ARG A 264 17.35 -9.15 4.89
CA ARG A 264 18.42 -8.71 4.00
C ARG A 264 18.79 -7.25 4.27
N VAL A 265 20.06 -6.97 4.46
CA VAL A 265 20.57 -5.59 4.64
C VAL A 265 21.24 -5.12 3.36
N VAL A 266 20.90 -3.93 2.88
CA VAL A 266 21.55 -3.28 1.72
C VAL A 266 22.11 -1.91 2.11
N PRO A 267 23.20 -1.42 1.51
CA PRO A 267 23.89 -0.25 2.03
C PRO A 267 23.13 1.07 1.86
N ASN A 268 22.28 1.19 0.84
CA ASN A 268 21.50 2.40 0.55
C ASN A 268 20.33 2.12 -0.43
N LEU A 269 19.49 3.13 -0.66
CA LEU A 269 18.35 3.04 -1.58
C LEU A 269 18.74 2.76 -3.03
N ALA A 270 19.89 3.27 -3.49
CA ALA A 270 20.37 2.99 -4.84
C ALA A 270 20.64 1.48 -5.02
N SER A 271 21.27 0.85 -4.01
CA SER A 271 21.52 -0.59 -4.00
C SER A 271 20.23 -1.39 -3.92
N LEU A 272 19.24 -0.94 -3.13
CA LEU A 272 17.90 -1.53 -3.12
C LEU A 272 17.24 -1.45 -4.51
N ALA A 273 17.26 -0.28 -5.15
CA ALA A 273 16.66 -0.09 -6.47
C ALA A 273 17.33 -0.97 -7.54
N VAL A 274 18.64 -1.24 -7.44
CA VAL A 274 19.38 -2.11 -8.34
C VAL A 274 18.94 -3.57 -8.23
N ILE A 275 18.70 -4.08 -7.02
CA ILE A 275 18.26 -5.47 -6.83
C ILE A 275 16.78 -5.68 -7.11
N CYS A 276 15.99 -4.60 -7.20
CA CYS A 276 14.58 -4.67 -7.53
C CYS A 276 14.35 -4.84 -9.04
N GLY A 277 13.49 -5.81 -9.38
CA GLY A 277 12.92 -5.92 -10.73
C GLY A 277 12.14 -4.66 -11.05
N GLN A 278 12.38 -4.08 -12.23
CA GLN A 278 11.86 -2.77 -12.60
C GLN A 278 10.45 -2.88 -13.17
N TRP A 279 9.53 -2.09 -12.66
CA TRP A 279 8.12 -2.14 -13.04
C TRP A 279 7.42 -0.80 -12.81
N ASP A 280 6.25 -0.68 -13.44
CA ASP A 280 5.34 0.46 -13.35
C ASP A 280 3.88 0.00 -13.16
N GLY A 281 3.20 0.56 -12.16
CA GLY A 281 1.82 0.25 -11.77
C GLY A 281 0.75 0.96 -12.59
N GLY A 282 1.14 1.69 -13.64
CA GLY A 282 0.27 2.60 -14.36
C GLY A 282 0.13 3.95 -13.68
N SER A 283 -0.51 4.89 -14.38
CA SER A 283 -0.72 6.25 -13.89
C SER A 283 -1.72 6.28 -12.72
N PRO A 284 -1.33 6.72 -11.51
CA PRO A 284 -2.26 6.87 -10.39
C PRO A 284 -3.38 7.89 -10.65
N SER A 285 -3.18 8.78 -11.61
CA SER A 285 -4.14 9.83 -11.95
C SER A 285 -5.39 9.29 -12.65
N ASN A 286 -5.27 8.19 -13.41
CA ASN A 286 -6.35 7.75 -14.31
C ASN A 286 -6.37 6.25 -14.68
N GLU A 287 -5.42 5.44 -14.22
CA GLU A 287 -5.40 3.99 -14.47
C GLU A 287 -5.70 3.22 -13.17
N LEU A 288 -6.05 1.93 -13.29
CA LEU A 288 -6.06 0.99 -12.16
C LEU A 288 -4.65 0.52 -11.82
N PHE A 289 -4.44 0.05 -10.59
CA PHE A 289 -3.14 -0.48 -10.19
C PHE A 289 -2.93 -1.82 -10.89
N TYR A 290 -2.02 -1.83 -11.84
CA TYR A 290 -1.69 -3.02 -12.61
C TYR A 290 -0.19 -3.03 -12.90
N PRO A 291 0.62 -3.58 -11.97
CA PRO A 291 2.07 -3.59 -12.10
C PRO A 291 2.51 -4.41 -13.31
N ARG A 292 3.33 -3.77 -14.15
CA ARG A 292 3.89 -4.36 -15.38
C ARG A 292 5.40 -4.19 -15.37
N PRO A 293 6.19 -5.21 -15.75
CA PRO A 293 7.63 -5.03 -15.82
C PRO A 293 7.99 -4.01 -16.91
N LEU A 294 8.98 -3.17 -16.64
CA LEU A 294 9.47 -2.20 -17.61
C LEU A 294 10.24 -2.91 -18.72
N MET A 295 9.84 -2.68 -19.97
CA MET A 295 10.46 -3.25 -21.17
C MET A 295 11.34 -2.22 -21.89
N GLY A 296 12.37 -2.70 -22.59
CA GLY A 296 13.26 -1.88 -23.42
C GLY A 296 14.63 -1.59 -22.80
N PRO A 297 15.58 -1.07 -23.61
CA PRO A 297 16.94 -0.78 -23.15
C PRO A 297 16.97 0.45 -22.23
N ARG A 298 17.90 0.44 -21.26
CA ARG A 298 18.23 1.62 -20.46
C ARG A 298 19.29 2.45 -21.18
N LEU A 299 19.02 3.74 -21.36
CA LEU A 299 20.00 4.69 -21.86
C LEU A 299 20.91 5.13 -20.70
N HIS A 300 22.22 4.94 -20.87
CA HIS A 300 23.23 5.45 -19.96
C HIS A 300 23.95 6.62 -20.65
N ILE A 301 23.67 7.85 -20.21
CA ILE A 301 24.45 9.01 -20.63
C ILE A 301 25.73 8.99 -19.80
N LYS A 302 26.89 8.90 -20.46
CA LYS A 302 28.17 9.11 -19.78
C LYS A 302 28.27 10.59 -19.41
N ALA A 303 28.39 10.87 -18.11
CA ALA A 303 28.70 12.21 -17.62
C ALA A 303 30.18 12.55 -17.88
#